data_AF-A0A7V0J326-F1
#
_entry.id   AF-A0A7V0J326-F1
#
_cell.length_a   1.000
_cell.length_b   1.000
_cell.length_c   1.000
_cell.angle_alpha   90.00
_cell.angle_beta   90.00
_cell.angle_gamma   90.00
#
_symmetry.space_group_name_H-M   'P 1'
#
loop_
_entity.id
_entity.type
_entity.pdbx_description
1 polymer ?
#
loop_
_entity_poly.entity_id
_entity_poly.type
_entity_poly.pdbx_seq_one_letter_code
_entity_poly.pdbx_strand_id
1 'polypeptide(L)'
;MNAGESADKAAAGAATEAAPTTFARYVGLWWANVRSGQLGSLPIIVGLGIIVGIFGSLDSTFFAARNFTNLLLQMAGIATIAIGAVFILLLAEI
;
A
#
# COMPACT_ATOMS: atom_id res chain seq x y z
N MET A 1 -33.01 -23.41 -22.13
CA MET A 1 -32.62 -22.19 -21.38
C MET A 1 -33.24 -22.29 -20.00
N ASN A 2 -32.46 -22.71 -19.00
CA ASN A 2 -32.97 -23.08 -17.68
C ASN A 2 -32.66 -21.96 -16.69
N ALA A 3 -33.69 -21.27 -16.20
CA ALA A 3 -33.57 -20.15 -15.28
C ALA A 3 -32.97 -20.53 -13.91
N GLY A 4 -32.80 -21.84 -13.64
CA GLY A 4 -32.15 -22.35 -12.42
C GLY A 4 -30.63 -22.32 -12.42
N GLU A 5 -29.96 -22.32 -13.59
CA GLU A 5 -28.48 -22.29 -13.67
C GLU A 5 -27.91 -20.89 -13.38
N SER A 6 -28.70 -19.85 -13.67
CA SER A 6 -28.38 -18.44 -13.39
C SER A 6 -28.42 -18.11 -11.89
N ALA A 7 -29.32 -18.76 -11.14
CA ALA A 7 -29.44 -18.61 -9.70
C ALA A 7 -28.32 -19.37 -8.96
N ASP A 8 -27.93 -20.54 -9.47
CA ASP A 8 -26.78 -21.31 -8.97
C ASP A 8 -25.45 -20.58 -9.22
N LYS A 9 -25.25 -19.97 -10.41
CA LYS A 9 -24.09 -19.10 -10.68
C LYS A 9 -24.08 -17.81 -9.87
N ALA A 10 -25.24 -17.23 -9.56
CA ALA A 10 -25.34 -16.07 -8.68
C ALA A 10 -25.02 -16.43 -7.22
N ALA A 11 -25.47 -17.61 -6.76
CA ALA A 11 -25.13 -18.14 -5.44
C ALA A 11 -23.65 -18.57 -5.33
N ALA A 12 -23.06 -19.13 -6.39
CA ALA A 12 -21.64 -19.48 -6.45
C ALA A 12 -20.73 -18.23 -6.53
N GLY A 13 -21.22 -17.16 -7.16
CA GLY A 13 -20.56 -15.84 -7.16
C GLY A 13 -20.62 -15.15 -5.81
N ALA A 14 -21.75 -15.29 -5.09
CA ALA A 14 -21.96 -14.77 -3.75
C ALA A 14 -21.24 -15.57 -2.66
N ALA A 15 -21.02 -16.88 -2.81
CA ALA A 15 -20.20 -17.67 -1.86
C ALA A 15 -18.69 -17.32 -1.89
N THR A 16 -18.27 -16.44 -2.81
CA THR A 16 -16.96 -15.77 -2.76
C THR A 16 -17.00 -14.48 -1.91
N GLU A 17 -18.15 -14.16 -1.30
CA GLU A 17 -18.28 -13.18 -0.21
C GLU A 17 -17.41 -13.61 0.97
N ALA A 18 -16.55 -12.68 1.39
CA ALA A 18 -16.09 -12.54 2.77
C ALA A 18 -15.53 -13.80 3.45
N ALA A 19 -14.68 -14.57 2.76
CA ALA A 19 -13.69 -15.35 3.52
C ALA A 19 -12.92 -14.36 4.40
N PRO A 20 -12.81 -14.57 5.73
CA PRO A 20 -12.00 -13.71 6.58
C PRO A 20 -10.63 -13.61 5.91
N THR A 21 -10.23 -12.39 5.53
CA THR A 21 -8.94 -12.10 4.91
C THR A 21 -7.88 -12.30 5.98
N THR A 22 -7.67 -13.57 6.32
CA THR A 22 -6.69 -14.03 7.28
C THR A 22 -5.35 -13.53 6.78
N PHE A 23 -4.56 -12.94 7.65
CA PHE A 23 -3.27 -12.34 7.32
C PHE A 23 -2.40 -13.24 6.44
N ALA A 24 -2.39 -14.55 6.72
CA ALA A 24 -1.68 -15.56 5.93
C ALA A 24 -2.11 -15.61 4.45
N ARG A 25 -3.41 -15.44 4.15
CA ARG A 25 -3.93 -15.40 2.77
C ARG A 25 -3.56 -14.08 2.09
N TYR A 26 -3.57 -12.97 2.80
CA TYR A 26 -3.12 -11.68 2.27
C TYR A 26 -1.64 -11.72 1.88
N VAL A 27 -0.78 -12.25 2.75
CA VAL A 27 0.66 -12.43 2.47
C VAL A 27 0.88 -13.38 1.30
N GLY A 28 0.12 -14.49 1.22
CA GLY A 28 0.20 -15.43 0.10
C GLY A 28 -0.17 -14.81 -1.25
N LEU A 29 -1.24 -14.01 -1.29
CA LEU A 29 -1.65 -13.27 -2.50
C LEU A 29 -0.63 -12.20 -2.88
N TRP A 30 -0.12 -11.45 -1.89
CA TRP A 30 0.91 -10.45 -2.11
C TRP A 30 2.19 -11.08 -2.70
N TRP A 31 2.62 -12.24 -2.18
CA TRP A 31 3.78 -12.97 -2.71
C TRP A 31 3.56 -13.49 -4.13
N ALA A 32 2.37 -14.00 -4.44
CA ALA A 32 2.02 -14.42 -5.80
C ALA A 32 2.06 -13.24 -6.79
N ASN A 33 1.59 -12.06 -6.39
CA ASN A 33 1.63 -10.84 -7.20
C ASN A 33 3.06 -10.34 -7.43
N VAL A 34 3.90 -10.36 -6.39
CA VAL A 34 5.33 -10.01 -6.53
C VAL A 34 6.02 -10.95 -7.52
N ARG A 35 5.74 -12.25 -7.44
CA ARG A 35 6.32 -13.27 -8.33
C ARG A 35 5.82 -13.14 -9.78
N SER A 36 4.60 -12.65 -9.99
CA SER A 36 4.01 -12.42 -11.32
C SER A 36 4.47 -11.11 -11.99
N GLY A 37 5.36 -10.35 -11.34
CA GLY A 37 5.88 -9.07 -11.85
C GLY A 37 5.04 -7.86 -11.45
N GLN A 38 3.95 -8.06 -10.69
CA GLN A 38 3.16 -6.98 -10.11
C GLN A 38 3.78 -6.56 -8.78
N LEU A 39 4.82 -5.72 -8.88
CA LEU A 39 5.64 -5.31 -7.72
C LEU A 39 4.84 -4.54 -6.65
N GLY A 40 3.73 -3.88 -7.02
CA GLY A 40 2.87 -3.18 -6.06
C GLY A 40 3.65 -2.21 -5.15
N SER A 41 3.49 -2.36 -3.84
CA SER A 41 4.19 -1.58 -2.81
C SER A 41 5.61 -2.06 -2.49
N LEU A 42 6.07 -3.17 -3.08
CA LEU A 42 7.39 -3.77 -2.82
C LEU A 42 8.56 -2.79 -2.96
N PRO A 43 8.72 -2.03 -4.07
CA PRO A 43 9.88 -1.14 -4.22
C PRO A 43 9.92 -0.04 -3.16
N ILE A 44 8.75 0.46 -2.73
CA ILE A 44 8.64 1.49 -1.70
C ILE A 44 9.09 0.95 -0.34
N ILE A 45 8.60 -0.24 0.05
CA ILE A 45 8.95 -0.87 1.33
C ILE A 45 10.43 -1.27 1.34
N VAL A 46 10.93 -1.85 0.25
CA VAL A 46 12.35 -2.21 0.12
C VAL A 46 13.24 -0.97 0.20
N GLY A 47 12.90 0.09 -0.52
CA GLY A 47 13.64 1.35 -0.47
C GLY A 47 13.66 1.96 0.94
N LEU A 48 12.51 2.00 1.62
CA LEU A 48 12.42 2.48 2.99
C LEU A 48 13.27 1.64 3.95
N GLY A 49 13.21 0.32 3.85
CA GLY A 49 14.00 -0.59 4.68
C GLY A 49 15.51 -0.42 4.47
N ILE A 50 15.94 -0.23 3.22
CA ILE A 50 17.35 0.02 2.89
C ILE A 50 17.82 1.34 3.52
N ILE A 51 17.05 2.42 3.36
CA ILE A 51 17.40 3.73 3.94
C ILE A 51 17.50 3.64 5.46
N VAL A 52 16.50 3.04 6.11
CA VAL A 52 16.49 2.86 7.57
C VAL A 52 17.66 2.00 8.05
N GLY A 53 17.96 0.90 7.34
CA GLY A 53 19.07 0.02 7.68
C GLY A 53 20.43 0.71 7.55
N ILE A 54 20.65 1.43 6.45
CA ILE A 54 21.87 2.19 6.22
C ILE A 54 22.01 3.29 7.29
N PHE A 55 21.05 4.21 7.38
CA PHE A 55 21.17 5.35 8.27
C PHE A 55 21.19 4.94 9.75
N GLY A 56 20.45 3.90 10.13
CA GLY A 56 20.48 3.33 11.47
C GLY A 56 21.82 2.66 11.82
N SER A 57 22.56 2.14 10.83
CA SER A 57 23.90 1.58 11.05
C SER A 57 25.01 2.65 11.11
N LEU A 58 24.83 3.79 10.45
CA LEU A 58 25.80 4.88 10.46
C LEU A 58 25.69 5.78 11.69
N ASP A 59 24.49 5.99 12.25
CA ASP A 59 24.28 6.88 13.40
C ASP A 59 23.25 6.30 14.37
N SER A 60 23.64 6.09 15.63
CA SER A 60 22.76 5.56 16.69
C SER A 60 21.60 6.51 17.04
N THR A 61 21.74 7.79 16.70
CA THR A 61 20.74 8.84 16.93
C THR A 61 19.68 8.85 15.83
N PHE A 62 19.86 8.12 14.72
CA PHE A 62 18.89 8.10 13.62
C PHE A 62 17.47 7.79 14.09
N PHE A 63 17.31 6.81 14.99
CA PHE A 63 16.02 6.43 15.57
C PHE A 63 15.53 7.34 16.71
N ALA A 64 16.25 8.42 17.02
CA ALA A 64 15.85 9.34 18.07
C ALA A 64 14.57 10.09 17.69
N ALA A 65 13.66 10.24 18.67
CA ALA A 65 12.38 10.93 18.49
C ALA A 65 12.54 12.33 17.87
N ARG A 66 13.60 13.06 18.25
CA ARG A 66 13.92 14.39 17.70
C ARG A 66 14.15 14.35 16.18
N ASN A 67 14.85 13.35 15.66
CA ASN A 67 15.11 13.25 14.23
C ASN A 67 13.83 12.97 13.46
N PHE A 68 12.96 12.08 13.95
CA PHE A 68 11.65 11.86 13.35
C PHE A 68 10.77 13.10 13.38
N THR A 69 10.69 13.80 14.52
CA THR A 69 9.92 15.05 14.62
C THR A 69 10.45 16.10 13.66
N ASN A 70 11.77 16.27 13.55
CA ASN A 70 12.39 17.21 12.63
C ASN A 70 12.07 16.87 11.16
N LEU A 71 12.22 15.60 10.78
CA LEU A 71 11.91 15.14 9.42
C LEU A 71 10.41 15.30 9.10
N LEU A 72 9.52 14.95 10.02
CA LEU A 72 8.08 15.13 9.85
C LEU A 72 7.71 16.60 9.69
N LEU A 73 8.25 17.48 10.52
CA LEU A 73 8.01 18.93 10.42
C LEU A 73 8.58 19.51 9.13
N GLN A 74 9.75 19.05 8.68
CA GLN A 74 10.35 19.47 7.41
C GLN A 74 9.53 19.00 6.20
N MET A 75 9.01 17.77 6.25
CA MET A 75 8.17 17.22 5.19
C MET A 75 6.75 17.78 5.18
N ALA A 76 6.25 18.27 6.33
CA ALA A 76 4.87 18.72 6.46
C ALA A 76 4.49 19.81 5.43
N GLY A 77 5.35 20.80 5.21
CA GLY A 77 5.09 21.85 4.23
C GLY A 77 4.95 21.32 2.80
N ILE A 78 5.86 20.43 2.40
CA ILE A 78 5.84 19.80 1.07
C ILE A 78 4.63 18.89 0.92
N ALA A 79 4.30 18.08 1.94
CA ALA A 79 3.14 17.20 1.92
C ALA A 79 1.82 17.98 1.80
N THR A 80 1.67 19.10 2.53
CA THR A 80 0.49 19.96 2.44
C THR A 80 0.33 20.55 1.04
N ILE A 81 1.42 21.03 0.43
CA ILE A 81 1.40 21.53 -0.96
C ILE A 81 1.04 20.39 -1.92
N ALA A 82 1.64 19.20 -1.76
CA ALA A 82 1.39 18.05 -2.61
C ALA A 82 -0.08 17.60 -2.55
N ILE A 83 -0.70 17.58 -1.37
CA ILE A 83 -2.14 17.27 -1.22
C ILE A 83 -2.98 18.28 -2.03
N GLY A 84 -2.68 19.58 -1.91
CA GLY A 84 -3.33 20.61 -2.72
C GLY A 84 -3.10 20.41 -4.23
N ALA A 85 -1.87 20.07 -4.62
CA ALA A 85 -1.50 19.80 -6.00
C ALA A 85 -2.27 18.61 -6.58
N VAL A 86 -2.51 17.54 -5.83
CA VAL A 86 -3.33 16.40 -6.29
C VAL A 86 -4.75 16.85 -6.64
N PHE A 87 -5.39 17.67 -5.80
CA PHE A 87 -6.72 18.21 -6.13
C PHE A 87 -6.68 19.08 -7.38
N ILE A 88 -5.63 19.90 -7.54
CA ILE A 88 -5.44 20.71 -8.76
C ILE A 88 -5.28 19.83 -9.99
N LEU A 89 -4.47 18.77 -9.91
CA LEU A 89 -4.27 17.84 -11.02
C LEU A 89 -5.58 17.15 -11.43
N LEU A 90 -6.39 16.74 -10.45
CA LEU A 90 -7.71 16.15 -10.72
C LEU A 90 -8.69 17.15 -11.34
N LEU A 91 -8.66 18.43 -10.92
CA LEU A 91 -9.49 19.48 -11.50
C LEU A 91 -9.01 19.95 -12.87
N ALA A 92 -7.70 19.86 -13.16
CA ALA A 92 -7.10 20.27 -14.42
C ALA A 92 -7.26 19.22 -15.54
N GLU A 93 -7.50 17.95 -15.18
CA GLU A 93 -7.78 16.88 -16.12
C GLU A 93 -9.26 16.83 -16.56
N ILE A 94 -10.15 17.47 -15.79
CA ILE A 94 -11.60 17.62 -16.07
C ILE A 94 -11.87 18.90 -16.86
#